data_AF-H3AU54-F1
#
_entry.id   AF-H3AU54-F1
#
_cell.length_a   1.000
_cell.length_b   1.000
_cell.length_c   1.000
_cell.angle_alpha   90.00
_cell.angle_beta   90.00
_cell.angle_gamma   90.00
#
_symmetry.space_group_name_H-M   'P 1'
#
loop_
_entity.id
_entity.type
_entity.pdbx_description
1 polymer ?
#
loop_
_entity_poly.entity_id
_entity_poly.type
_entity_poly.pdbx_seq_one_letter_code
_entity_poly.pdbx_strand_id
1 'polypeptide(L)'
;CFAYWCFPCFMCKTADDFGECMCLPMLDPGMCGGYSGCAGCVPGVSLAMRAAVRERHKIQGNIFNDLCCLYWCYPCVWCQMAREIKKWKQPLTIINTQAT
;
A
#
# COMPACT_ATOMS: atom_id res chain seq x y z
N CYS A 1 -10.54 -6.71 -8.30
CA CYS A 1 -9.75 -5.50 -7.95
C CYS A 1 -8.84 -5.17 -9.14
N PHE A 2 -8.58 -3.89 -9.45
CA PHE A 2 -7.65 -3.49 -10.53
C PHE A 2 -6.25 -4.09 -10.35
N ALA A 3 -5.89 -4.38 -9.09
CA ALA A 3 -4.73 -5.15 -8.70
C ALA A 3 -4.63 -6.55 -9.36
N TYR A 4 -5.75 -7.20 -9.72
CA TYR A 4 -5.73 -8.53 -10.36
C TYR A 4 -5.54 -8.46 -11.88
N TRP A 5 -5.88 -7.31 -12.51
CA TRP A 5 -5.79 -7.14 -13.96
C TRP A 5 -4.44 -6.58 -14.41
N CYS A 6 -3.97 -5.52 -13.74
CA CYS A 6 -2.60 -5.03 -13.89
C CYS A 6 -2.04 -4.64 -12.52
N PHE A 7 -1.40 -5.61 -11.86
CA PHE A 7 -0.73 -5.39 -10.59
C PHE A 7 0.37 -4.31 -10.64
N PRO A 8 1.30 -4.29 -11.62
CA PRO A 8 2.30 -3.22 -11.73
C PRO A 8 1.66 -1.84 -11.87
N CYS A 9 0.71 -1.68 -12.79
CA CYS A 9 0.02 -0.42 -13.02
C CYS A 9 -0.68 0.06 -11.74
N PHE A 10 -1.27 -0.86 -10.98
CA PHE A 10 -1.94 -0.57 -9.72
C PHE A 10 -0.97 -0.08 -8.65
N MET A 11 0.21 -0.71 -8.50
CA MET A 11 1.22 -0.26 -7.56
C MET A 11 1.76 1.12 -7.93
N CYS A 12 2.10 1.33 -9.21
CA CYS A 12 2.58 2.62 -9.72
C CYS A 12 1.56 3.74 -9.47
N LYS A 13 0.29 3.48 -9.75
CA LYS A 13 -0.80 4.43 -9.47
C LYS A 13 -0.97 4.70 -7.97
N THR A 14 -0.86 3.67 -7.14
CA THR A 14 -0.96 3.83 -5.67
C THR A 14 0.22 4.63 -5.12
N ALA A 15 1.41 4.46 -5.68
CA ALA A 15 2.60 5.25 -5.33
C ALA A 15 2.45 6.73 -5.71
N ASP A 16 2.00 6.98 -6.94
CA ASP A 16 1.67 8.33 -7.42
C ASP A 16 0.56 8.97 -6.55
N ASP A 17 -0.45 8.19 -6.18
CA ASP A 17 -1.53 8.65 -5.31
C ASP A 17 -1.06 9.05 -3.91
N PHE A 18 0.04 8.47 -3.42
CA PHE A 18 0.65 8.84 -2.16
C PHE A 18 1.61 10.05 -2.28
N GLY A 19 1.96 10.45 -3.50
CA GLY A 19 2.92 11.52 -3.80
C GLY A 19 4.38 11.05 -3.85
N GLU A 20 4.63 9.75 -3.99
CA GLU A 20 5.98 9.19 -4.19
C GLU A 20 6.22 8.93 -5.69
N CYS A 21 7.46 8.64 -6.08
CA CYS A 21 7.75 8.45 -7.50
C CYS A 21 7.01 7.20 -8.05
N MET A 22 6.39 7.34 -9.22
CA MET A 22 5.61 6.28 -9.87
C MET A 22 6.42 5.00 -10.10
N CYS A 23 7.75 5.12 -10.25
CA CYS A 23 8.65 4.02 -10.58
C CYS A 23 9.16 3.27 -9.33
N LEU A 24 8.95 3.80 -8.12
CA LEU A 24 9.44 3.19 -6.88
C LEU A 24 9.01 1.72 -6.77
N PRO A 25 7.73 1.36 -7.02
CA PRO A 25 7.27 -0.03 -6.95
C PRO A 25 7.90 -0.97 -7.98
N MET A 26 8.44 -0.44 -9.09
CA MET A 26 9.12 -1.24 -10.10
C MET A 26 10.52 -1.69 -9.65
N LEU A 27 11.08 -1.05 -8.62
CA LEU A 27 12.31 -1.46 -7.97
C LEU A 27 12.11 -2.67 -7.04
N ASP A 28 10.86 -3.07 -6.79
CA ASP A 28 10.55 -4.17 -5.90
C ASP A 28 10.81 -5.52 -6.58
N PRO A 29 11.73 -6.37 -6.07
CA PRO A 29 12.05 -7.66 -6.68
C PRO A 29 10.85 -8.62 -6.76
N GLY A 30 9.78 -8.36 -5.99
CA GLY A 30 8.51 -9.08 -6.08
C GLY A 30 7.77 -8.93 -7.41
N MET A 31 8.17 -7.98 -8.27
CA MET A 31 7.62 -7.79 -9.61
C MET A 31 8.17 -8.78 -10.66
N CYS A 32 9.29 -9.46 -10.38
CA CYS A 32 9.97 -10.37 -11.33
C CYS A 32 9.71 -11.87 -11.11
N GLY A 33 8.81 -12.27 -10.20
CA GLY A 33 8.51 -13.68 -9.96
C GLY A 33 7.07 -13.88 -9.48
N GLY A 34 6.17 -14.20 -10.41
CA GLY A 34 4.76 -14.46 -10.09
C GLY A 34 4.60 -15.67 -9.18
N TYR A 35 3.67 -15.63 -8.22
CA TYR A 35 3.13 -16.72 -7.38
C TYR A 35 4.12 -17.75 -6.77
N SER A 36 5.42 -17.64 -6.99
CA SER A 36 6.45 -18.48 -6.38
C SER A 36 6.89 -17.76 -5.11
N GLY A 37 6.41 -18.28 -3.98
CA GLY A 37 6.88 -17.92 -2.66
C GLY A 37 8.38 -18.16 -2.49
N CYS A 38 9.20 -17.21 -2.94
CA CYS A 38 10.51 -17.02 -2.37
C CYS A 38 10.31 -16.36 -1.01
N ALA A 39 10.18 -17.20 0.00
CA ALA A 39 10.03 -16.87 1.42
C ALA A 39 11.26 -16.17 2.05
N GLY A 40 11.94 -15.28 1.31
CA GLY A 40 13.17 -14.62 1.76
C GLY A 40 13.47 -13.27 1.10
N CYS A 41 12.81 -12.87 0.01
CA CYS A 41 13.00 -11.55 -0.56
C CYS A 41 11.95 -10.60 0.02
N VAL A 42 12.31 -9.90 1.11
CA VAL A 42 11.46 -8.86 1.67
C VAL A 42 11.32 -7.75 0.62
N PRO A 43 10.09 -7.46 0.14
CA PRO A 43 9.86 -6.40 -0.81
C PRO A 43 10.12 -5.05 -0.13
N GLY A 44 11.37 -4.56 -0.23
CA GLY A 44 11.85 -3.40 0.53
C GLY A 44 11.05 -2.15 0.23
N VAL A 45 10.66 -1.95 -1.03
CA VAL A 45 9.82 -0.82 -1.45
C VAL A 45 8.42 -0.96 -0.87
N SER A 46 7.78 -2.13 -0.96
CA SER A 46 6.44 -2.31 -0.39
C SER A 46 6.39 -2.13 1.12
N LEU A 47 7.44 -2.58 1.82
CA LEU A 47 7.57 -2.38 3.25
C LEU A 47 7.76 -0.89 3.58
N ALA A 48 8.64 -0.20 2.86
CA ALA A 48 8.87 1.23 3.04
C ALA A 48 7.60 2.05 2.75
N MET A 49 6.89 1.73 1.66
CA MET A 49 5.63 2.36 1.30
C MET A 49 4.57 2.17 2.39
N ARG A 50 4.47 0.95 2.94
CA ARG A 50 3.53 0.66 4.03
C ARG A 50 3.91 1.38 5.32
N ALA A 51 5.19 1.39 5.67
CA ALA A 51 5.70 2.13 6.82
C ALA A 51 5.42 3.63 6.68
N ALA A 52 5.67 4.21 5.50
CA ALA A 52 5.40 5.62 5.21
C ALA A 52 3.91 5.96 5.32
N VAL A 53 3.02 5.11 4.79
CA VAL A 53 1.56 5.27 4.95
C VAL A 53 1.17 5.26 6.43
N ARG A 54 1.74 4.35 7.23
CA ARG A 54 1.47 4.28 8.67
C ARG A 54 2.01 5.48 9.43
N GLU A 55 3.21 5.95 9.09
CA GLU A 55 3.83 7.12 9.70
C GLU A 55 3.00 8.37 9.42
N ARG A 56 2.64 8.61 8.14
CA ARG A 56 1.84 9.78 7.75
C ARG A 56 0.44 9.78 8.36
N HIS A 57 -0.17 8.61 8.53
CA HIS A 57 -1.53 8.48 9.08
C HIS A 57 -1.59 8.09 10.56
N LYS A 58 -0.45 8.09 11.26
CA LYS A 58 -0.32 7.70 12.68
C LYS A 58 -0.99 6.35 13.02
N ILE A 59 -0.90 5.38 12.11
CA ILE A 59 -1.50 4.04 12.27
C ILE A 59 -0.55 3.16 13.09
N GLN A 60 -0.99 2.72 14.27
CA GLN A 60 -0.18 1.90 15.17
C GLN A 60 0.21 0.55 14.59
N GLY A 61 1.45 0.14 14.85
CA GLY A 61 1.91 -1.25 14.91
C GLY A 61 3.30 -1.48 14.30
N ASN A 62 3.64 -2.75 14.08
CA ASN A 62 5.05 -3.16 13.97
C ASN A 62 5.46 -3.55 12.56
N ILE A 63 6.74 -3.31 12.24
CA ILE A 63 7.39 -3.70 10.99
C ILE A 63 7.28 -5.22 10.76
N PHE A 64 7.51 -6.03 11.80
CA PHE A 64 7.40 -7.49 11.70
C PHE A 64 6.01 -7.95 11.25
N ASN A 65 4.95 -7.33 11.78
CA ASN A 65 3.58 -7.64 11.37
C ASN A 65 3.33 -7.22 9.91
N ASP A 66 3.94 -6.14 9.45
CA ASP A 66 3.85 -5.71 8.05
C ASP A 66 4.52 -6.69 7.11
N LEU A 67 5.68 -7.25 7.49
CA LEU A 67 6.31 -8.36 6.76
C LEU A 67 5.38 -9.58 6.70
N CYS A 68 4.84 -10.01 7.85
CA CYS A 68 3.93 -11.17 7.90
C CYS A 68 2.69 -10.96 7.01
N CYS A 69 2.09 -9.77 7.03
CA CYS A 69 0.95 -9.45 6.18
C CYS A 69 1.33 -9.41 4.68
N LEU A 70 2.49 -8.85 4.32
CA LEU A 70 3.00 -8.84 2.94
C LEU A 70 3.27 -10.26 2.45
N TYR A 71 3.80 -11.12 3.33
CA TYR A 71 4.03 -12.53 3.05
C TYR A 71 2.72 -13.31 2.85
N TRP A 72 1.71 -13.05 3.68
CA TRP A 72 0.44 -13.77 3.63
C TRP A 72 -0.41 -13.42 2.40
N CYS A 73 -0.61 -12.13 2.14
CA CYS A 73 -1.30 -11.68 0.92
C CYS A 73 -0.79 -10.32 0.48
N TYR A 74 0.28 -10.34 -0.31
CA TYR A 74 0.88 -9.17 -0.94
C TYR A 74 -0.15 -8.28 -1.69
N PRO A 75 -1.00 -8.80 -2.59
CA PRO A 75 -1.97 -7.94 -3.28
C PRO A 75 -3.05 -7.37 -2.35
N CYS A 76 -3.45 -8.11 -1.30
CA CYS A 76 -4.43 -7.62 -0.32
C CYS A 76 -3.89 -6.43 0.46
N VAL A 77 -2.62 -6.47 0.84
CA VAL A 77 -1.94 -5.37 1.54
C VAL A 77 -1.87 -4.14 0.65
N TRP A 78 -1.49 -4.28 -0.62
CA TRP A 78 -1.50 -3.17 -1.57
C TRP A 78 -2.91 -2.60 -1.79
N CYS A 79 -3.93 -3.46 -1.87
CA CYS A 79 -5.32 -3.02 -1.94
C CYS A 79 -5.74 -2.26 -0.68
N GLN A 80 -5.27 -2.68 0.50
CA GLN A 80 -5.54 -1.98 1.76
C GLN A 80 -4.89 -0.60 1.75
N MET A 81 -3.61 -0.51 1.39
CA MET A 81 -2.88 0.76 1.31
C MET A 81 -3.56 1.75 0.34
N ALA A 82 -3.98 1.29 -0.84
CA ALA A 82 -4.70 2.12 -1.79
C ALA A 82 -6.03 2.66 -1.24
N ARG A 83 -6.75 1.85 -0.44
CA ARG A 83 -7.98 2.31 0.22
C ARG A 83 -7.70 3.37 1.28
N GLU A 84 -6.67 3.16 2.10
CA GLU A 84 -6.27 4.15 3.12
C GLU A 84 -5.86 5.46 2.45
N ILE A 85 -4.95 5.42 1.47
CA ILE A 85 -4.52 6.62 0.73
C ILE A 85 -5.72 7.35 0.12
N LYS A 86 -6.66 6.62 -0.51
CA LYS A 86 -7.88 7.20 -1.07
C LYS A 86 -8.78 7.84 -0.01
N LYS A 87 -8.92 7.22 1.17
CA LYS A 87 -9.71 7.74 2.28
C LYS A 87 -9.17 9.10 2.75
N TRP A 88 -7.86 9.28 2.74
CA TRP A 88 -7.22 10.54 3.14
C TRP A 88 -7.15 11.58 2.01
N LYS A 89 -7.15 11.16 0.74
CA LYS A 89 -7.31 12.05 -0.42
C LYS A 89 -8.73 12.61 -0.56
N GLN A 90 -9.74 11.94 -0.02
CA GLN A 90 -11.11 12.47 -0.03
C GLN A 90 -11.17 13.71 0.85
N PRO A 91 -11.76 14.84 0.38
CA PRO A 91 -12.00 15.97 1.24
C PRO A 91 -12.81 15.48 2.43
N LEU A 92 -12.30 15.69 3.65
CA LEU A 92 -13.05 15.41 4.86
C LEU A 92 -14.35 16.22 4.78
N THR A 93 -15.45 15.58 4.39
CA THR A 93 -16.77 16.18 4.46
C THR A 93 -17.10 16.31 5.94
N ILE A 94 -16.71 17.44 6.54
CA ILE A 94 -17.08 17.80 7.91
C ILE A 94 -18.59 18.00 7.88
N ILE A 95 -19.32 16.97 8.29
CA ILE A 95 -20.76 17.06 8.50
C ILE A 95 -20.93 17.85 9.79
N ASN A 96 -21.11 19.17 9.69
CA ASN A 96 -21.54 19.98 10.82
C ASN A 96 -22.95 19.53 11.20
N THR A 97 -23.06 18.57 12.12
CA THR A 97 -24.33 18.23 12.77
C THR A 97 -24.72 19.40 13.66
N GLN A 98 -25.50 20.33 13.12
CA GLN A 98 -26.17 21.33 13.93
C GLN A 98 -27.29 20.61 14.70
N ALA A 99 -27.08 20.46 16.02
CA ALA A 99 -28.15 20.07 16.93
C ALA A 99 -29.17 21.22 16.97
N THR A 100 -30.42 20.91 16.64
CA THR A 100 -31.57 21.82 16.74
C THR A 100 -32.33 21.48 18.01
#